data_AF-A0A0Q7AQD9-F1
#
_entry.id   AF-A0A0Q7AQD9-F1
#
_cell.length_a   1.000
_cell.length_b   1.000
_cell.length_c   1.000
_cell.angle_alpha   90.00
_cell.angle_beta   90.00
_cell.angle_gamma   90.00
#
_symmetry.space_group_name_H-M   'P 1'
#
loop_
_entity.id
_entity.type
_entity.pdbx_description
1 polymer ?
#
loop_
_entity_poly.entity_id
_entity_poly.type
_entity_poly.pdbx_seq_one_letter_code
_entity_poly.pdbx_strand_id
1 'polypeptide(L)'
;MRRDAGLEAAVMKSPPLSFSVDSEYVINGIQMVVHSFDERTGQVRLRNPLSDAKVDFSASELALMRMNGRLSVAADTQVKHTPTRQPTLRRLSRDQSLCVARRAAYARASVHLYPVGPLSARLRTAIEEVAARINDSRPPSSHSVYRWVRRLVLSNYDTGVFLQDAGAIRQRKPRIELKAQELLRQQIEDLLGRTKHATLNGVMNEALAHVAKELGYHTFISKEGDEHPVEEFLARLPQQPAKPTSKGFSRVV
;
A
#
# COMPACT_ATOMS: atom_id res chain seq x y z
N MET A 1 -19.44 -6.91 -28.72
CA MET A 1 -20.02 -5.81 -27.92
C MET A 1 -21.12 -6.38 -27.02
N ARG A 2 -20.81 -6.69 -25.76
CA ARG A 2 -21.79 -7.16 -24.76
C ARG A 2 -21.30 -6.79 -23.36
N ARG A 3 -21.46 -5.54 -22.95
CA ARG A 3 -21.31 -5.10 -21.55
C ARG A 3 -22.07 -3.79 -21.32
N ASP A 4 -23.41 -3.79 -21.40
CA ASP A 4 -24.21 -2.64 -20.93
C ASP A 4 -25.62 -3.01 -20.43
N ALA A 5 -25.93 -4.29 -20.19
CA ALA A 5 -27.27 -4.69 -19.70
C ALA A 5 -27.37 -4.78 -18.16
N GLY A 6 -26.25 -4.69 -17.43
CA GLY A 6 -26.21 -4.94 -15.99
C GLY A 6 -26.40 -3.70 -15.11
N LEU A 7 -26.17 -2.49 -15.63
CA LEU A 7 -26.24 -1.26 -14.84
C LEU A 7 -27.66 -0.70 -14.76
N GLU A 8 -28.47 -0.84 -15.83
CA GLU A 8 -29.83 -0.27 -15.87
C GLU A 8 -30.81 -1.03 -14.95
N ALA A 9 -30.62 -2.33 -14.74
CA ALA A 9 -31.51 -3.12 -13.88
C ALA A 9 -31.34 -2.83 -12.37
N ALA A 10 -30.25 -2.20 -11.94
CA ALA A 10 -29.99 -1.90 -10.53
C ALA A 10 -30.63 -0.57 -10.07
N VAL A 11 -30.98 0.32 -10.99
CA VAL A 11 -31.49 1.67 -10.66
C VAL A 11 -32.96 1.65 -10.24
N MET A 12 -33.75 0.66 -10.65
CA MET A 12 -35.21 0.63 -10.39
C MET A 12 -35.67 -0.16 -9.16
N LYS A 13 -34.78 -0.68 -8.31
CA LYS A 13 -35.15 -1.49 -7.12
C LYS A 13 -34.89 -0.82 -5.77
N SER A 14 -34.58 0.47 -5.74
CA SER A 14 -34.38 1.19 -4.48
C SER A 14 -35.71 1.81 -4.03
N PRO A 15 -36.24 1.49 -2.84
CA PRO A 15 -37.45 2.12 -2.32
C PRO A 15 -37.25 3.65 -2.21
N PRO A 16 -38.29 4.48 -2.43
CA PRO A 16 -38.16 5.93 -2.34
C PRO A 16 -37.58 6.38 -1.00
N LEU A 17 -36.86 7.50 -0.98
CA LEU A 17 -36.38 8.08 0.29
C LEU A 17 -37.57 8.57 1.10
N SER A 18 -37.82 7.93 2.24
CA SER A 18 -38.80 8.38 3.24
C SER A 18 -38.06 9.07 4.39
N PHE A 19 -38.30 10.37 4.60
CA PHE A 19 -37.69 11.12 5.69
C PHE A 19 -38.62 11.13 6.91
N SER A 20 -38.33 10.30 7.90
CA SER A 20 -38.93 10.43 9.25
C SER A 20 -37.86 10.89 10.23
N VAL A 21 -38.25 11.57 11.30
CA VAL A 21 -37.36 11.78 12.44
C VAL A 21 -36.84 10.41 12.92
N ASP A 22 -35.57 10.36 13.28
CA ASP A 22 -34.82 9.15 13.66
C ASP A 22 -34.58 8.14 12.52
N SER A 23 -34.97 8.45 11.28
CA SER A 23 -34.53 7.66 10.12
C SER A 23 -33.00 7.68 9.99
N GLU A 24 -32.42 6.53 9.73
CA GLU A 24 -30.97 6.37 9.61
C GLU A 24 -30.51 6.23 8.15
N TYR A 25 -29.52 7.03 7.78
CA TYR A 25 -28.86 7.00 6.49
C TYR A 25 -27.36 6.88 6.66
N VAL A 26 -26.71 6.35 5.63
CA VAL A 26 -25.25 6.27 5.55
C VAL A 26 -24.81 7.17 4.40
N ILE A 27 -24.14 8.29 4.71
CA ILE A 27 -23.66 9.27 3.73
C ILE A 27 -22.14 9.19 3.70
N ASN A 28 -21.57 8.80 2.55
CA ASN A 28 -20.14 8.52 2.42
C ASN A 28 -19.60 7.60 3.53
N GLY A 29 -20.43 6.62 3.94
CA GLY A 29 -20.13 5.67 5.00
C GLY A 29 -20.28 6.21 6.44
N ILE A 30 -20.59 7.50 6.62
CA ILE A 30 -20.91 8.06 7.95
C ILE A 30 -22.39 7.82 8.24
N GLN A 31 -22.70 7.20 9.37
CA GLN A 31 -24.07 7.06 9.85
C GLN A 31 -24.60 8.44 10.26
N MET A 32 -25.76 8.77 9.74
CA MET A 32 -26.45 10.03 9.95
C MET A 32 -27.90 9.73 10.29
N VAL A 33 -28.44 10.44 11.28
CA VAL A 33 -29.81 10.28 11.76
C VAL A 33 -30.59 11.55 11.42
N VAL A 34 -31.81 11.42 10.91
CA VAL A 34 -32.68 12.58 10.69
C VAL A 34 -33.04 13.19 12.03
N HIS A 35 -32.60 14.41 12.25
CA HIS A 35 -32.90 15.18 13.45
C HIS A 35 -34.21 15.97 13.29
N SER A 36 -34.42 16.56 12.11
CA SER A 36 -35.66 17.24 11.76
C SER A 36 -35.87 17.26 10.26
N PHE A 37 -37.12 17.23 9.83
CA PHE A 37 -37.51 17.38 8.44
C PHE A 37 -38.63 18.41 8.35
N ASP A 38 -38.46 19.41 7.48
CA ASP A 38 -39.49 20.39 7.17
C ASP A 38 -40.12 20.05 5.82
N GLU A 39 -41.36 19.55 5.86
CA GLU A 39 -42.12 19.16 4.68
C GLU A 39 -42.43 20.32 3.74
N ARG A 40 -42.50 21.57 4.25
CA ARG A 40 -42.84 22.74 3.44
C ARG A 40 -41.67 23.22 2.60
N THR A 41 -40.46 23.17 3.15
CA THR A 41 -39.23 23.62 2.48
C THR A 41 -38.43 22.47 1.87
N GLY A 42 -38.76 21.22 2.22
CA GLY A 42 -38.02 20.04 1.82
C GLY A 42 -36.62 19.96 2.43
N GLN A 43 -36.37 20.70 3.52
CA GLN A 43 -35.08 20.66 4.21
C GLN A 43 -35.03 19.54 5.24
N VAL A 44 -33.94 18.77 5.19
CA VAL A 44 -33.64 17.66 6.08
C VAL A 44 -32.37 18.00 6.85
N ARG A 45 -32.50 18.09 8.18
CA ARG A 45 -31.36 18.24 9.08
C ARG A 45 -30.93 16.87 9.56
N LEU A 46 -29.70 16.50 9.25
CA LEU A 46 -29.10 15.24 9.65
C LEU A 46 -28.12 15.47 10.79
N ARG A 47 -28.05 14.52 11.72
CA ARG A 47 -27.13 14.53 12.86
C ARG A 47 -26.22 13.30 12.81
N ASN A 48 -24.93 13.51 12.98
CA ASN A 48 -24.01 12.42 13.21
C ASN A 48 -24.11 11.97 14.68
N PRO A 49 -24.50 10.72 14.98
CA PRO A 49 -24.66 10.25 16.36
C PRO A 49 -23.34 10.16 17.13
N LEU A 50 -22.19 10.08 16.45
CA LEU A 50 -20.87 9.96 17.08
C LEU A 50 -20.25 11.31 17.45
N SER A 51 -20.47 12.34 16.64
CA SER A 51 -19.88 13.67 16.84
C SER A 51 -20.88 14.76 17.22
N ASP A 52 -22.17 14.43 17.24
CA ASP A 52 -23.31 15.35 17.38
C ASP A 52 -23.34 16.49 16.34
N ALA A 53 -22.50 16.40 15.29
CA ALA A 53 -22.46 17.37 14.22
C ALA A 53 -23.77 17.35 13.43
N LYS A 54 -24.34 18.53 13.19
CA LYS A 54 -25.59 18.70 12.44
C LYS A 54 -25.29 19.29 11.08
N VAL A 55 -25.89 18.72 10.03
CA VAL A 55 -25.69 19.14 8.64
C VAL A 55 -27.05 19.22 7.97
N ASP A 56 -27.28 20.30 7.25
CA ASP A 56 -28.52 20.55 6.53
C ASP A 56 -28.38 20.16 5.06
N PHE A 57 -29.39 19.46 4.55
CA PHE A 57 -29.50 19.09 3.14
C PHE A 57 -30.92 19.35 2.65
N SER A 58 -31.06 19.65 1.37
CA SER A 58 -32.36 19.55 0.72
C SER A 58 -32.68 18.09 0.37
N ALA A 59 -33.97 17.77 0.32
CA ALA A 59 -34.45 16.44 -0.10
C ALA A 59 -33.95 16.06 -1.51
N SER A 60 -33.83 17.05 -2.41
CA SER A 60 -33.29 16.87 -3.76
C SER A 60 -31.78 16.55 -3.76
N GLU A 61 -30.99 17.18 -2.89
CA GLU A 61 -29.57 16.83 -2.72
C GLU A 61 -29.40 15.40 -2.19
N LEU A 62 -30.22 14.97 -1.23
CA LEU A 62 -30.17 13.60 -0.70
C LEU A 62 -30.58 12.57 -1.76
N ALA A 63 -31.58 12.89 -2.60
CA ALA A 63 -31.96 12.06 -3.74
C ALA A 63 -30.83 11.93 -4.76
N LEU A 64 -30.16 13.03 -5.11
CA LEU A 64 -28.99 13.02 -5.98
C LEU A 64 -27.83 12.23 -5.38
N MET A 65 -27.59 12.34 -4.06
CA MET A 65 -26.57 11.54 -3.38
C MET A 65 -26.88 10.05 -3.45
N ARG A 66 -28.16 9.65 -3.33
CA ARG A 66 -28.57 8.24 -3.48
C ARG A 66 -28.35 7.74 -4.90
N MET A 67 -28.78 8.50 -5.92
CA MET A 67 -28.57 8.14 -7.33
C MET A 67 -27.09 7.96 -7.67
N ASN A 68 -26.23 8.78 -7.06
CA ASN A 68 -24.78 8.71 -7.22
C ASN A 68 -24.09 7.68 -6.31
N GLY A 69 -24.85 6.87 -5.56
CA GLY A 69 -24.32 5.84 -4.66
C GLY A 69 -23.57 6.37 -3.43
N ARG A 70 -23.74 7.66 -3.10
CA ARG A 70 -23.13 8.32 -1.92
C ARG A 70 -24.00 8.24 -0.67
N LEU A 71 -25.29 7.94 -0.83
CA LEU A 71 -26.25 7.78 0.26
C LEU A 71 -26.93 6.41 0.15
N SER A 72 -26.95 5.67 1.25
CA SER A 72 -27.73 4.43 1.39
C SER A 72 -28.61 4.47 2.65
N VAL A 73 -29.74 3.76 2.61
CA VAL A 73 -30.63 3.62 3.78
C VAL A 73 -30.01 2.57 4.72
N ALA A 74 -29.94 2.86 6.02
CA ALA A 74 -29.34 1.95 7.00
C ALA A 74 -30.02 0.56 7.02
N ALA A 75 -31.34 0.51 6.82
CA ALA A 75 -32.11 -0.73 6.73
C ALA A 75 -31.74 -1.61 5.51
N ASP A 76 -31.40 -1.00 4.37
CA ASP A 76 -30.93 -1.72 3.16
C ASP A 76 -29.44 -2.10 3.26
N THR A 77 -28.72 -1.58 4.26
CA THR A 77 -27.31 -1.85 4.52
C THR A 77 -27.09 -2.83 5.67
N GLN A 78 -27.92 -3.89 5.74
CA GLN A 78 -27.37 -5.21 6.09
C GLN A 78 -26.50 -5.75 4.94
N VAL A 79 -25.54 -4.92 4.49
CA VAL A 79 -24.33 -5.44 3.86
C VAL A 79 -23.76 -6.34 4.93
N LYS A 80 -23.69 -7.66 4.66
CA LYS A 80 -22.99 -8.63 5.49
C LYS A 80 -21.73 -7.94 6.02
N HIS A 81 -21.76 -7.55 7.28
CA HIS A 81 -20.57 -7.15 7.99
C HIS A 81 -19.71 -8.40 7.96
N THR A 82 -18.81 -8.50 6.98
CA THR A 82 -17.59 -9.25 7.19
C THR A 82 -17.06 -8.61 8.46
N PRO A 83 -16.97 -9.32 9.60
CA PRO A 83 -16.54 -8.71 10.83
C PRO A 83 -15.21 -8.07 10.50
N THR A 84 -15.20 -6.73 10.50
CA THR A 84 -13.96 -5.98 10.54
C THR A 84 -13.33 -6.54 11.79
N ARG A 85 -12.35 -7.45 11.62
CA ARG A 85 -11.55 -7.92 12.72
C ARG A 85 -11.08 -6.62 13.35
N GLN A 86 -11.70 -6.21 14.46
CA GLN A 86 -11.07 -5.27 15.36
C GLN A 86 -9.71 -5.93 15.54
N PRO A 87 -8.62 -5.32 15.03
CA PRO A 87 -7.33 -5.88 15.34
C PRO A 87 -7.34 -5.85 16.85
N THR A 88 -7.44 -7.03 17.49
CA THR A 88 -7.13 -7.19 18.91
C THR A 88 -5.96 -6.27 19.11
N LEU A 89 -6.14 -5.23 19.94
CA LEU A 89 -5.14 -4.23 20.24
C LEU A 89 -3.97 -4.94 20.92
N ARG A 90 -3.24 -5.76 20.15
CA ARG A 90 -1.89 -6.17 20.43
C ARG A 90 -1.18 -4.86 20.55
N ARG A 91 -0.60 -4.62 21.73
CA ARG A 91 0.23 -3.46 21.99
C ARG A 91 1.17 -3.29 20.78
N LEU A 92 0.90 -2.27 19.97
CA LEU A 92 1.75 -1.95 18.85
C LEU A 92 3.13 -1.68 19.40
N SER A 93 4.17 -2.12 18.69
CA SER A 93 5.51 -1.65 19.04
C SER A 93 5.55 -0.12 18.92
N ARG A 94 6.44 0.52 19.68
CA ARG A 94 6.62 1.98 19.62
C ARG A 94 6.79 2.46 18.17
N ASP A 95 7.55 1.72 17.37
CA ASP A 95 7.82 2.02 15.96
C ASP A 95 6.58 1.91 15.08
N GLN A 96 5.73 0.90 15.32
CA GLN A 96 4.46 0.74 14.60
C GLN A 96 3.49 1.88 14.91
N SER A 97 3.38 2.26 16.19
CA SER A 97 2.57 3.40 16.63
C SER A 97 3.03 4.71 15.98
N LEU A 98 4.35 4.97 15.96
CA LEU A 98 4.93 6.14 15.30
C LEU A 98 4.68 6.13 13.79
N CYS A 99 4.79 4.97 13.13
CA CYS A 99 4.52 4.83 11.71
C CYS A 99 3.04 5.13 11.38
N VAL A 100 2.11 4.61 12.19
CA VAL A 100 0.67 4.88 12.04
C VAL A 100 0.35 6.35 12.27
N ALA A 101 0.88 6.94 13.35
CA ALA A 101 0.69 8.36 13.65
C ALA A 101 1.20 9.25 12.52
N ARG A 102 2.40 8.94 11.99
CA ARG A 102 2.98 9.63 10.84
C ARG A 102 2.08 9.56 9.61
N ARG A 103 1.61 8.37 9.23
CA ARG A 103 0.69 8.18 8.09
C ARG A 103 -0.62 8.93 8.27
N ALA A 104 -1.20 8.86 9.48
CA ALA A 104 -2.43 9.54 9.81
C ALA A 104 -2.28 11.07 9.72
N ALA A 105 -1.15 11.63 10.14
CA ALA A 105 -0.87 13.06 10.04
C ALA A 105 -0.90 13.55 8.59
N TYR A 106 -0.21 12.86 7.68
CA TYR A 106 -0.24 13.18 6.24
C TYR A 106 -1.63 13.01 5.65
N ALA A 107 -2.30 11.88 5.93
CA ALA A 107 -3.62 11.60 5.36
C ALA A 107 -4.68 12.62 5.81
N ARG A 108 -4.70 12.99 7.10
CA ARG A 108 -5.63 14.00 7.64
C ARG A 108 -5.36 15.38 7.08
N ALA A 109 -4.10 15.79 7.00
CA ALA A 109 -3.74 17.10 6.46
C ALA A 109 -4.11 17.23 4.98
N SER A 110 -4.01 16.15 4.19
CA SER A 110 -4.32 16.16 2.76
C SER A 110 -5.76 15.76 2.41
N VAL A 111 -6.62 15.44 3.39
CA VAL A 111 -7.96 14.89 3.12
C VAL A 111 -8.88 15.89 2.41
N HIS A 112 -8.76 17.18 2.73
CA HIS A 112 -9.54 18.25 2.11
C HIS A 112 -9.20 18.47 0.63
N LEU A 113 -8.08 17.91 0.17
CA LEU A 113 -7.72 17.91 -1.25
C LEU A 113 -8.39 16.75 -1.99
N TYR A 114 -8.99 15.76 -1.33
CA TYR A 114 -9.63 14.65 -2.04
C TYR A 114 -10.88 15.13 -2.83
N PRO A 115 -11.09 14.70 -4.10
CA PRO A 115 -10.35 13.69 -4.86
C PRO A 115 -9.29 14.28 -5.81
N VAL A 116 -8.23 14.88 -5.28
CA VAL A 116 -7.05 15.27 -6.06
C VAL A 116 -6.16 14.06 -6.31
N GLY A 117 -5.87 13.80 -7.59
CA GLY A 117 -5.03 12.69 -8.03
C GLY A 117 -3.56 12.79 -7.56
N PRO A 118 -2.80 11.67 -7.61
CA PRO A 118 -1.48 11.56 -7.01
C PRO A 118 -0.38 12.42 -7.68
N LEU A 119 -0.61 12.93 -8.89
CA LEU A 119 0.33 13.77 -9.63
C LEU A 119 0.11 15.28 -9.44
N SER A 120 -0.85 15.67 -8.60
CA SER A 120 -1.18 17.08 -8.40
C SER A 120 -0.11 17.83 -7.62
N ALA A 121 0.23 19.04 -8.09
CA ALA A 121 1.10 19.97 -7.40
C ALA A 121 0.56 20.34 -6.01
N ARG A 122 -0.76 20.50 -5.86
CA ARG A 122 -1.41 20.84 -4.56
C ARG A 122 -1.15 19.78 -3.49
N LEU A 123 -1.16 18.51 -3.88
CA LEU A 123 -0.86 17.41 -2.97
C LEU A 123 0.62 17.41 -2.57
N ARG A 124 1.53 17.75 -3.50
CA ARG A 124 2.96 17.87 -3.21
C ARG A 124 3.22 19.00 -2.20
N THR A 125 2.65 20.17 -2.41
CA THR A 125 2.78 21.31 -1.48
C THR A 125 2.26 20.95 -0.09
N ALA A 126 1.09 20.30 0.01
CA ALA A 126 0.56 19.86 1.30
C ALA A 126 1.46 18.83 2.01
N ILE A 127 2.17 17.97 1.27
CA ILE A 127 3.13 17.03 1.85
C ILE A 127 4.35 17.77 2.40
N GLU A 128 4.87 18.75 1.67
CA GLU A 128 6.01 19.57 2.09
C GLU A 128 5.68 20.38 3.36
N GLU A 129 4.50 21.01 3.41
CA GLU A 129 4.01 21.73 4.58
C GLU A 129 3.90 20.84 5.82
N VAL A 130 3.33 19.63 5.65
CA VAL A 130 3.24 18.67 6.76
C VAL A 130 4.63 18.24 7.19
N ALA A 131 5.52 17.91 6.24
CA ALA A 131 6.89 17.48 6.53
C ALA A 131 7.67 18.53 7.34
N ALA A 132 7.55 19.80 6.97
CA ALA A 132 8.13 20.91 7.71
C ALA A 132 7.55 21.00 9.13
N ARG A 133 6.21 20.91 9.27
CA ARG A 133 5.53 20.99 10.56
C ARG A 133 5.92 19.88 11.54
N ILE A 134 6.12 18.66 11.05
CA ILE A 134 6.49 17.50 11.90
C ILE A 134 8.00 17.19 11.88
N ASN A 135 8.81 18.05 11.26
CA ASN A 135 10.25 17.89 11.07
C ASN A 135 10.64 16.50 10.50
N ASP A 136 9.91 16.05 9.48
CA ASP A 136 10.12 14.76 8.83
C ASP A 136 11.16 14.88 7.71
N SER A 137 12.35 14.32 7.94
CA SER A 137 13.47 14.35 7.00
C SER A 137 13.26 13.50 5.74
N ARG A 138 12.24 12.61 5.71
CA ARG A 138 12.01 11.67 4.61
C ARG A 138 10.54 11.59 4.24
N PRO A 139 9.91 12.68 3.77
CA PRO A 139 8.49 12.72 3.48
C PRO A 139 8.05 11.62 2.49
N PRO A 140 6.82 11.11 2.63
CA PRO A 140 6.26 10.10 1.73
C PRO A 140 6.00 10.66 0.33
N SER A 141 6.01 9.80 -0.68
CA SER A 141 5.63 10.19 -2.04
C SER A 141 4.15 10.55 -2.15
N SER A 142 3.80 11.46 -3.08
CA SER A 142 2.41 11.86 -3.35
C SER A 142 1.49 10.67 -3.64
N HIS A 143 2.02 9.63 -4.30
CA HIS A 143 1.29 8.39 -4.56
C HIS A 143 0.95 7.62 -3.27
N SER A 144 1.87 7.61 -2.29
CA SER A 144 1.64 6.96 -0.99
C SER A 144 0.57 7.70 -0.21
N VAL A 145 0.66 9.03 -0.14
CA VAL A 145 -0.30 9.87 0.57
C VAL A 145 -1.68 9.79 -0.07
N TYR A 146 -1.77 9.85 -1.40
CA TYR A 146 -3.04 9.64 -2.12
C TYR A 146 -3.70 8.31 -1.76
N ARG A 147 -2.94 7.21 -1.72
CA ARG A 147 -3.46 5.89 -1.30
C ARG A 147 -3.96 5.91 0.14
N TRP A 148 -3.25 6.57 1.04
CA TRP A 148 -3.65 6.69 2.45
C TRP A 148 -4.92 7.53 2.61
N VAL A 149 -5.01 8.69 1.94
CA VAL A 149 -6.20 9.54 1.92
C VAL A 149 -7.41 8.77 1.40
N ARG A 150 -7.27 8.10 0.25
CA ARG A 150 -8.35 7.28 -0.32
C ARG A 150 -8.82 6.19 0.66
N ARG A 151 -7.90 5.50 1.33
CA ARG A 151 -8.27 4.49 2.33
C ARG A 151 -8.93 5.08 3.56
N LEU A 152 -8.44 6.21 4.05
CA LEU A 152 -9.04 6.92 5.18
C LEU A 152 -10.48 7.32 4.86
N VAL A 153 -10.73 7.85 3.66
CA VAL A 153 -12.08 8.18 3.18
C VAL A 153 -12.95 6.93 3.06
N LEU A 154 -12.45 5.86 2.44
CA LEU A 154 -13.19 4.58 2.27
C LEU A 154 -13.48 3.85 3.58
N SER A 155 -12.81 4.21 4.68
CA SER A 155 -12.99 3.64 6.01
C SER A 155 -13.65 4.59 6.98
N ASN A 156 -14.31 5.63 6.47
CA ASN A 156 -15.05 6.60 7.27
C ASN A 156 -14.16 7.26 8.34
N TYR A 157 -12.94 7.61 7.93
CA TYR A 157 -11.94 8.30 8.74
C TYR A 157 -11.37 7.47 9.90
N ASP A 158 -11.53 6.14 9.89
CA ASP A 158 -10.88 5.24 10.84
C ASP A 158 -9.36 5.19 10.63
N THR A 159 -8.57 5.67 11.60
CA THR A 159 -7.11 5.58 11.54
C THR A 159 -6.57 4.16 11.73
N GLY A 160 -7.40 3.24 12.21
CA GLY A 160 -7.12 1.81 12.32
C GLY A 160 -6.76 1.17 10.98
N VAL A 161 -7.15 1.75 9.85
CA VAL A 161 -6.77 1.24 8.52
C VAL A 161 -5.27 1.28 8.24
N PHE A 162 -4.54 2.16 8.92
CA PHE A 162 -3.08 2.22 8.79
C PHE A 162 -2.38 1.11 9.58
N LEU A 163 -3.08 0.43 10.50
CA LEU A 163 -2.55 -0.71 11.26
C LEU A 163 -2.30 -1.90 10.34
N GLN A 164 -3.18 -2.13 9.36
CA GLN A 164 -2.99 -3.19 8.38
C GLN A 164 -1.71 -2.98 7.56
N ASP A 165 -1.34 -1.73 7.26
CA ASP A 165 -0.08 -1.40 6.58
C ASP A 165 1.13 -1.35 7.53
N ALA A 166 0.93 -1.11 8.83
CA ALA A 166 2.00 -1.08 9.82
C ALA A 166 2.42 -2.51 10.24
N GLY A 167 1.44 -3.41 10.39
CA GLY A 167 1.67 -4.85 10.47
C GLY A 167 2.11 -5.46 9.13
N ALA A 168 1.73 -4.83 8.01
CA ALA A 168 2.30 -5.09 6.68
C ALA A 168 3.51 -4.20 6.36
N ILE A 169 4.35 -3.87 7.37
CA ILE A 169 5.78 -4.15 7.20
C ILE A 169 5.85 -5.66 6.97
N ARG A 170 5.45 -6.06 5.76
CA ARG A 170 5.62 -7.41 5.28
C ARG A 170 7.09 -7.64 5.57
N GLN A 171 7.38 -8.61 6.42
CA GLN A 171 8.44 -9.54 6.07
C GLN A 171 8.15 -9.86 4.61
N ARG A 172 8.74 -9.08 3.69
CA ARG A 172 8.74 -9.43 2.29
C ARG A 172 9.37 -10.80 2.39
N LYS A 173 8.58 -11.86 2.20
CA LYS A 173 9.15 -13.19 2.05
C LYS A 173 10.28 -12.96 1.07
N PRO A 174 11.54 -13.16 1.49
CA PRO A 174 12.65 -12.84 0.61
C PRO A 174 12.33 -13.56 -0.69
N ARG A 175 12.39 -12.83 -1.81
CA ARG A 175 12.06 -13.40 -3.13
C ARG A 175 12.95 -14.61 -3.44
N ILE A 176 14.05 -14.73 -2.70
CA ILE A 176 15.08 -15.75 -2.74
C ILE A 176 14.98 -16.53 -1.43
N GLU A 177 14.98 -17.85 -1.49
CA GLU A 177 15.02 -18.70 -0.30
C GLU A 177 16.28 -18.43 0.52
N LEU A 178 16.20 -18.57 1.86
CA LEU A 178 17.34 -18.30 2.76
C LEU A 178 18.60 -19.08 2.36
N LYS A 179 18.43 -20.32 1.90
CA LYS A 179 19.53 -21.16 1.40
C LYS A 179 20.22 -20.52 0.19
N ALA A 180 19.45 -20.10 -0.81
CA ALA A 180 19.98 -19.44 -2.00
C ALA A 180 20.65 -18.09 -1.67
N GLN A 181 20.12 -17.35 -0.68
CA GLN A 181 20.72 -16.10 -0.22
C GLN A 181 22.09 -16.32 0.44
N GLU A 182 22.22 -17.35 1.27
CA GLU A 182 23.48 -17.69 1.93
C GLU A 182 24.53 -18.18 0.93
N LEU A 183 24.14 -19.01 -0.04
CA LEU A 183 25.02 -19.44 -1.12
C LEU A 183 25.49 -18.27 -1.99
N LEU A 184 24.58 -17.35 -2.36
CA LEU A 184 24.96 -16.15 -3.11
C LEU A 184 25.96 -15.29 -2.35
N ARG A 185 25.75 -15.10 -1.04
CA ARG A 185 26.67 -14.35 -0.18
C ARG A 185 28.07 -14.95 -0.18
N GLN A 186 28.16 -16.26 0.05
CA GLN A 186 29.44 -16.99 0.06
C GLN A 186 30.15 -16.91 -1.29
N GLN A 187 29.44 -17.14 -2.40
CA GLN A 187 30.04 -17.07 -3.73
C GLN A 187 30.53 -15.66 -4.09
N ILE A 188 29.78 -14.62 -3.75
CA ILE A 188 30.20 -13.23 -4.00
C ILE A 188 31.44 -12.88 -3.18
N GLU A 189 31.48 -13.26 -1.90
CA GLU A 189 32.64 -13.03 -1.02
C GLU A 189 33.90 -13.74 -1.56
N ASP A 190 33.77 -15.00 -1.99
CA ASP A 190 34.85 -15.78 -2.60
C ASP A 190 35.35 -15.18 -3.92
N LEU A 191 34.45 -14.77 -4.81
CA LEU A 191 34.80 -14.21 -6.11
C LEU A 191 35.47 -12.85 -5.99
N LEU A 192 34.96 -11.97 -5.12
CA LEU A 192 35.59 -10.67 -4.82
C LEU A 192 36.97 -10.85 -4.18
N GLY A 193 37.14 -11.87 -3.33
CA GLY A 193 38.43 -12.19 -2.71
C GLY A 193 39.47 -12.72 -3.70
N ARG A 194 39.05 -13.40 -4.77
CA ARG A 194 39.94 -14.01 -5.77
C ARG A 194 40.28 -13.08 -6.93
N THR A 195 39.38 -12.18 -7.31
CA THR A 195 39.51 -11.41 -8.56
C THR A 195 39.73 -9.91 -8.32
N LYS A 196 41.00 -9.49 -8.38
CA LYS A 196 41.40 -8.07 -8.17
C LYS A 196 40.92 -7.09 -9.25
N HIS A 197 40.39 -7.61 -10.37
CA HIS A 197 39.96 -6.83 -11.55
C HIS A 197 38.59 -7.22 -12.10
N ALA A 198 37.78 -8.00 -11.38
CA ALA A 198 36.45 -8.34 -11.86
C ALA A 198 35.49 -7.15 -11.71
N THR A 199 34.65 -6.95 -12.72
CA THR A 199 33.55 -5.97 -12.62
C THR A 199 32.47 -6.53 -11.69
N LEU A 200 31.80 -5.65 -10.95
CA LEU A 200 30.71 -6.04 -10.05
C LEU A 200 29.63 -6.85 -10.78
N ASN A 201 29.31 -6.51 -12.04
CA ASN A 201 28.35 -7.27 -12.84
C ASN A 201 28.86 -8.67 -13.19
N GLY A 202 30.14 -8.81 -13.55
CA GLY A 202 30.75 -10.11 -13.82
C GLY A 202 30.69 -11.04 -12.60
N VAL A 203 31.08 -10.53 -11.42
CA VAL A 203 31.02 -11.27 -10.16
C VAL A 203 29.59 -11.71 -9.83
N MET A 204 28.62 -10.81 -10.00
CA MET A 204 27.22 -11.13 -9.72
C MET A 204 26.66 -12.21 -10.66
N ASN A 205 26.96 -12.12 -11.96
CA ASN A 205 26.50 -13.10 -12.95
C ASN A 205 27.17 -14.46 -12.75
N GLU A 206 28.45 -14.49 -12.41
CA GLU A 206 29.18 -15.72 -12.06
C GLU A 206 28.64 -16.36 -10.77
N ALA A 207 28.40 -15.58 -9.72
CA ALA A 207 27.79 -16.07 -8.49
C ALA A 207 26.38 -16.63 -8.73
N LEU A 208 25.55 -15.96 -9.55
CA LEU A 208 24.22 -16.45 -9.92
C LEU A 208 24.29 -17.77 -10.68
N ALA A 209 25.23 -17.93 -11.62
CA ALA A 209 25.42 -19.17 -12.36
C ALA A 209 25.88 -20.33 -11.45
N HIS A 210 26.81 -20.09 -10.52
CA HIS A 210 27.26 -21.09 -9.55
C HIS A 210 26.14 -21.53 -8.61
N VAL A 211 25.37 -20.59 -8.06
CA VAL A 211 24.24 -20.91 -7.18
C VAL A 211 23.12 -21.61 -7.94
N ALA A 212 22.85 -21.21 -9.19
CA ALA A 212 21.88 -21.89 -10.04
C ALA A 212 22.27 -23.37 -10.25
N LYS A 213 23.55 -23.63 -10.56
CA LYS A 213 24.09 -24.99 -10.69
C LYS A 213 23.93 -25.80 -9.39
N GLU A 214 24.27 -25.21 -8.25
CA GLU A 214 24.21 -25.88 -6.94
C GLU A 214 22.78 -26.20 -6.50
N LEU A 215 21.82 -25.37 -6.89
CA LEU A 215 20.40 -25.58 -6.63
C LEU A 215 19.71 -26.47 -7.70
N GLY A 216 20.43 -26.92 -8.72
CA GLY A 216 19.92 -27.81 -9.76
C GLY A 216 19.13 -27.12 -10.88
N TYR A 217 19.31 -25.81 -11.07
CA TYR A 217 18.70 -25.08 -12.19
C TYR A 217 19.58 -25.18 -13.45
N HIS A 218 18.92 -25.28 -14.61
CA HIS A 218 19.58 -25.34 -15.92
C HIS A 218 19.83 -23.95 -16.53
N THR A 219 19.06 -22.95 -16.12
CA THR A 219 19.18 -21.55 -16.57
C THR A 219 19.23 -20.59 -15.39
N PHE A 220 19.80 -19.41 -15.60
CA PHE A 220 19.74 -18.29 -14.67
C PHE A 220 19.48 -16.98 -15.41
N ILE A 221 18.93 -16.00 -14.71
CA ILE A 221 18.69 -14.65 -15.25
C ILE A 221 19.85 -13.76 -14.78
N SER A 222 20.58 -13.17 -15.73
CA SER A 222 21.65 -12.22 -15.44
C SER A 222 21.12 -10.96 -14.76
N LYS A 223 22.02 -10.15 -14.21
CA LYS A 223 21.68 -8.84 -13.65
C LYS A 223 21.07 -7.91 -14.71
N GLU A 224 21.46 -8.09 -15.97
CA GLU A 224 20.95 -7.36 -17.12
C GLU A 224 19.52 -7.80 -17.51
N GLY A 225 19.07 -8.95 -17.03
CA GLY A 225 17.72 -9.48 -17.27
C GLY A 225 17.65 -10.56 -18.35
N ASP A 226 18.78 -10.95 -18.91
CA ASP A 226 18.87 -11.96 -19.96
C ASP A 226 18.95 -13.38 -19.35
N GLU A 227 18.26 -14.33 -19.95
CA GLU A 227 18.31 -15.73 -19.53
C GLU A 227 19.49 -16.45 -20.21
N HIS A 228 20.32 -17.12 -19.41
CA HIS A 228 21.50 -17.84 -19.88
C HIS A 228 21.47 -19.31 -19.41
N PRO A 229 21.85 -20.27 -20.28
CA PRO A 229 22.14 -21.64 -19.86
C PRO A 229 23.34 -21.66 -18.91
N VAL A 230 23.17 -22.29 -17.74
CA VAL A 230 24.19 -22.31 -16.67
C VAL A 230 25.48 -22.97 -17.14
N GLU A 231 25.38 -24.11 -17.82
CA GLU A 231 26.56 -24.87 -18.27
C GLU A 231 27.35 -24.12 -19.35
N GLU A 232 26.66 -23.51 -20.30
CA GLU A 232 27.31 -22.71 -21.36
C GLU A 232 27.98 -21.47 -20.80
N PHE A 233 27.33 -20.78 -19.84
CA PHE A 233 27.88 -19.59 -19.24
C PHE A 233 29.15 -19.90 -18.44
N LEU A 234 29.11 -20.93 -17.59
CA LEU A 234 30.27 -21.35 -16.80
C LEU A 234 31.41 -21.89 -17.67
N ALA A 235 31.11 -22.54 -18.80
CA ALA A 235 32.12 -23.00 -19.75
C ALA A 235 32.84 -21.85 -20.48
N ARG A 236 32.17 -20.70 -20.65
CA ARG A 236 32.72 -19.50 -21.30
C ARG A 236 33.52 -18.61 -20.36
N LEU A 237 33.41 -18.81 -19.05
CA LEU A 237 34.23 -18.06 -18.10
C LEU A 237 35.71 -18.37 -18.35
N PRO A 238 36.58 -17.34 -18.35
CA PRO A 238 38.00 -17.57 -18.53
C PRO A 238 38.48 -18.51 -17.41
N GLN A 239 38.88 -19.73 -17.77
CA GLN A 239 39.54 -20.63 -16.82
C GLN A 239 40.85 -19.98 -16.40
N GLN A 240 40.83 -19.24 -15.30
CA GLN A 240 42.07 -18.79 -14.70
C GLN A 240 42.75 -20.02 -14.12
N PRO A 241 43.97 -20.39 -14.58
CA PRO A 241 44.69 -21.46 -13.94
C PRO A 241 44.92 -21.05 -12.48
N ALA A 242 44.57 -21.95 -11.55
CA ALA A 242 44.91 -21.80 -10.15
C ALA A 242 46.42 -21.54 -10.05
N LYS A 243 46.82 -20.31 -9.71
CA LYS A 243 48.22 -20.05 -9.39
C LYS A 243 48.56 -20.91 -8.17
N PRO A 244 49.56 -21.80 -8.24
CA PRO A 244 50.05 -22.46 -7.04
C PRO A 244 50.59 -21.36 -6.12
N THR A 245 50.04 -21.30 -4.91
CA THR A 245 50.54 -20.45 -3.84
C THR A 245 51.90 -20.99 -3.38
N SER A 246 52.97 -20.64 -4.10
CA SER A 246 54.32 -20.82 -3.61
C SER A 246 54.53 -19.88 -2.42
N LYS A 247 54.35 -20.41 -1.22
CA LYS A 247 54.85 -19.80 0.02
C LYS A 247 56.38 -19.78 -0.05
N GLY A 248 56.95 -18.64 -0.43
CA GLY A 248 58.36 -18.31 -0.22
C GLY A 248 58.46 -17.19 0.80
N PHE A 249 58.31 -17.51 2.09
CA PHE A 249 58.72 -16.60 3.16
C PHE A 249 60.25 -16.69 3.25
N SER A 250 60.96 -15.79 2.56
CA SER A 250 62.36 -15.54 2.87
C SER A 250 62.43 -14.80 4.21
N ARG A 251 62.95 -15.51 5.22
CA ARG A 251 63.36 -14.97 6.51
C ARG A 251 64.49 -13.98 6.26
N VAL A 252 64.27 -12.71 6.59
CA VAL A 252 65.35 -11.74 6.78
C VAL A 252 66.02 -12.09 8.11
N VAL A 253 67.33 -12.34 8.07
CA VAL A 253 68.25 -12.32 9.22
C VAL A 253 69.07 -11.05 9.11
#